data_AF-A0A924EI77-F1
#
_entry.id   AF-A0A924EI77-F1
#
_cell.length_a   1.000
_cell.length_b   1.000
_cell.length_c   1.000
_cell.angle_alpha   90.00
_cell.angle_beta   90.00
_cell.angle_gamma   90.00
#
_symmetry.space_group_name_H-M   'P 1'
#
loop_
_entity.id
_entity.type
_entity.pdbx_description
1 polymer ?
#
loop_
_entity_poly.entity_id
_entity_poly.type
_entity_poly.pdbx_seq_one_letter_code
_entity_poly.pdbx_strand_id
1 'polypeptide(L)' 'MNTKPKKGKNKKISREQIMQSTLASFRIEGINIPKEMALLALKKVELSLGR' A
#
# COMPACT_ATOMS: atom_id res chain seq x y z
N MET A 1 36.01 -2.49 14.37
CA MET A 1 34.76 -1.73 14.62
C MET A 1 33.63 -2.47 13.89
N ASN A 2 32.86 -3.30 14.60
CA ASN A 2 31.85 -4.18 13.98
C ASN A 2 30.55 -3.41 13.70
N THR A 3 30.37 -2.92 12.48
CA THR A 3 29.09 -2.35 12.03
C THR A 3 28.16 -3.46 11.57
N LYS A 4 27.40 -4.07 12.50
CA LYS A 4 26.25 -4.91 12.13
C LYS A 4 25.14 -4.01 11.57
N PRO A 5 24.58 -4.28 10.38
CA PRO A 5 23.42 -3.53 9.91
C PRO A 5 22.25 -3.82 10.87
N LYS A 6 21.71 -2.76 11.48
CA LYS A 6 20.50 -2.84 12.30
C LYS A 6 19.40 -3.45 11.43
N LYS A 7 18.96 -4.68 11.75
CA LYS A 7 17.77 -5.33 11.18
C LYS A 7 16.64 -4.31 11.22
N GLY A 8 16.34 -3.76 10.04
CA GLY A 8 15.37 -2.69 9.86
C GLY A 8 14.04 -3.11 10.46
N LYS A 9 13.45 -2.21 11.25
CA LYS A 9 12.11 -2.35 11.79
C LYS A 9 11.19 -2.79 10.64
N ASN A 10 10.65 -4.00 10.72
CA ASN A 10 9.59 -4.48 9.86
C ASN A 10 8.36 -3.59 10.16
N LYS A 11 8.32 -2.40 9.56
CA LYS A 11 7.20 -1.46 9.68
C LYS A 11 6.07 -2.18 8.97
N LYS A 12 5.15 -2.77 9.73
CA LYS A 12 3.89 -3.32 9.21
C LYS A 12 3.32 -2.25 8.29
N ILE A 13 3.31 -2.51 6.98
CA ILE A 13 2.78 -1.57 6.00
C ILE A 13 1.33 -1.34 6.39
N SER A 14 0.97 -0.09 6.70
CA SER A 14 -0.39 0.21 7.14
C SER A 14 -1.34 0.17 5.94
N ARG A 15 -2.60 -0.17 6.20
CA ARG A 15 -3.67 -0.12 5.19
C ARG A 15 -3.70 1.22 4.45
N GLU A 16 -3.48 2.31 5.18
CA GLU A 16 -3.40 3.67 4.61
C GLU A 16 -2.26 3.82 3.61
N GLN A 17 -1.08 3.27 3.88
CA GLN A 17 0.05 3.35 2.95
C GLN A 17 -0.25 2.59 1.65
N ILE A 18 -0.91 1.43 1.73
CA ILE A 18 -1.32 0.67 0.55
C ILE A 18 -2.39 1.44 -0.23
N MET A 19 -3.36 2.05 0.46
CA MET A 19 -4.37 2.90 -0.16
C MET A 19 -3.74 4.09 -0.90
N GLN A 20 -2.78 4.79 -0.29
CA GLN A 20 -2.08 5.91 -0.90
C GLN A 20 -1.26 5.47 -2.13
N SER A 21 -0.57 4.34 -2.03
CA SER A 21 0.15 3.73 -3.17
C SER A 21 -0.79 3.37 -4.32
N THR A 22 -1.96 2.82 -3.99
CA THR A 22 -3.01 2.46 -4.96
C THR A 22 -3.52 3.71 -5.68
N LEU A 23 -3.88 4.76 -4.93
CA LEU A 23 -4.31 6.05 -5.50
C LEU A 23 -3.24 6.67 -6.40
N ALA A 24 -1.97 6.64 -5.97
CA ALA A 24 -0.87 7.14 -6.77
C ALA A 24 -0.72 6.37 -8.09
N SER A 25 -0.89 5.06 -8.06
CA SER A 25 -0.81 4.20 -9.26
C SER A 25 -1.87 4.58 -10.30
N PHE A 26 -3.13 4.74 -9.89
CA PHE A 26 -4.18 5.19 -10.80
C PHE A 26 -3.92 6.61 -11.34
N ARG A 27 -3.41 7.51 -10.50
CA ARG A 27 -3.09 8.87 -10.93
C ARG A 27 -1.97 8.93 -11.96
N ILE A 28 -0.96 8.07 -11.87
CA ILE A 28 0.12 7.96 -12.87
C ILE A 28 -0.43 7.56 -14.24
N GLU A 29 -1.42 6.66 -14.26
CA GLU A 29 -2.15 6.25 -15.47
C GLU A 29 -3.14 7.32 -15.98
N GLY A 30 -3.20 8.50 -15.33
CA GLY A 30 -4.15 9.56 -15.67
C GLY A 30 -5.59 9.27 -15.21
N ILE A 31 -5.80 8.24 -14.40
CA ILE A 31 -7.11 7.83 -13.90
C ILE A 31 -7.33 8.48 -12.54
N ASN A 32 -8.27 9.43 -12.48
CA ASN A 32 -8.69 10.03 -11.21
C ASN A 32 -9.85 9.23 -10.62
N ILE A 33 -9.56 8.40 -9.62
CA ILE A 33 -10.59 7.66 -8.89
C ILE A 33 -10.97 8.33 -7.57
N PRO A 34 -12.26 8.33 -7.17
CA PRO A 34 -12.65 8.77 -5.84
C PRO A 34 -12.07 7.82 -4.78
N LYS A 35 -11.86 8.34 -3.56
CA LYS A 35 -11.30 7.59 -2.43
C LYS A 35 -12.07 6.30 -2.14
N GLU A 36 -13.39 6.32 -2.31
CA GLU A 36 -14.26 5.16 -2.13
C GLU A 36 -13.91 4.00 -3.06
N MET A 37 -13.60 4.30 -4.33
CA MET A 37 -13.15 3.28 -5.30
C MET A 37 -11.79 2.69 -4.93
N ALA A 38 -10.87 3.51 -4.41
CA ALA A 38 -9.58 3.02 -3.93
C ALA A 38 -9.73 2.08 -2.72
N LEU A 39 -10.68 2.35 -1.83
CA LEU A 39 -11.00 1.49 -0.69
C LEU A 39 -11.59 0.14 -1.13
N LEU A 40 -12.49 0.15 -2.11
CA LEU A 40 -13.07 -1.07 -2.70
C LEU A 40 -12.00 -1.91 -3.39
N ALA A 41 -11.14 -1.27 -4.19
CA ALA A 41 -10.01 -1.94 -4.83
C ALA A 41 -9.08 -2.57 -3.80
N LEU A 42 -8.73 -1.82 -2.74
CA LEU A 42 -7.90 -2.31 -1.66
C LEU A 42 -8.53 -3.52 -0.94
N LYS A 43 -9.84 -3.47 -0.64
CA LYS A 43 -10.57 -4.58 -0.02
C LYS A 43 -10.54 -5.84 -0.90
N LYS A 44 -10.69 -5.69 -2.22
CA LYS A 44 -10.62 -6.81 -3.16
C LYS A 44 -9.22 -7.42 -3.21
N VAL A 45 -8.18 -6.58 -3.16
CA VAL A 45 -6.78 -7.03 -3.09
C VAL A 45 -6.50 -7.77 -1.78
N GLU A 46 -7.00 -7.29 -0.64
CA GLU A 46 -6.87 -7.98 0.66
C GLU A 46 -7.51 -9.37 0.63
N LEU A 47 -8.75 -9.48 0.15
CA LEU A 47 -9.42 -10.76 -0.03
C LEU A 47 -8.65 -11.71 -0.96
N SER A 48 -8.08 -11.18 -2.04
CA SER A 48 -7.29 -11.97 -3.00
C SER A 48 -5.96 -12.45 -2.40
N LEU A 49 -5.40 -11.71 -1.45
CA LEU A 49 -4.19 -12.06 -0.72
C LEU A 49 -4.46 -12.96 0.50
N GLY A 50 -5.71 -13.36 0.72
CA GLY A 50 -6.11 -14.20 1.85
C GLY A 50 -5.95 -13.52 3.21
N ARG A 51 -6.01 -12.18 3.25
CA ARG A 51 -5.94 -11.37 4.48
C ARG A 51 -7.28 -10.74 4.84
#